data_AF-A0A5C5W1J8-F1
#
_entry.id   AF-A0A5C5W1J8-F1
#
_cell.length_a   1.000
_cell.length_b   1.000
_cell.length_c   1.000
_cell.angle_alpha   90.00
_cell.angle_beta   90.00
_cell.angle_gamma   90.00
#
_symmetry.space_group_name_H-M   'P 1'
#
loop_
_entity.id
_entity.type
_entity.pdbx_description
1 polymer ?
#
loop_
_entity_poly.entity_id
_entity_poly.type
_entity_poly.pdbx_seq_one_letter_code
_entity_poly.pdbx_strand_id
1 'polypeptide(L)'
;MIRETLTALLNGSRYASAVMPWGKPAPIILPTEPGELARLVDAHICGAPADVTYAPRGRQPEPVRVDPFVLAGFCPAADGCCRFVAIDLDASDHGGGGLSDPAHALRCIAERAAAAGLLEALLVARSRRGAGRHCWLLLPEPTPLVDAVIGAAALIAMAFRIAAQDVAEADGAHAFRSAAGGIAEPGQPGAVEIIPRSSARPALGWSLTLPGAGAFAPRGGGIIIDPFSGEPTELDRVPRCRPERWARFIEEAREELARRDARRHAQKSATMPAIERNAPRTPDRSAAPKLDARTTEFLAGRVEQGRRNVAAFAAACNLLGTGTHVDATERMVLQGATLCALPAHEARAAVASAVGCLRRRGKLT
;
A
#
# COMPACT_ATOMS: atom_id res chain seq x y z
N MET A 1 19.21 -10.16 -21.06
CA MET A 1 18.48 -9.00 -20.49
C MET A 1 17.94 -9.18 -19.08
N ILE A 2 17.20 -10.25 -18.75
CA ILE A 2 16.65 -10.40 -17.38
C ILE A 2 17.73 -10.40 -16.30
N ARG A 3 18.84 -11.12 -16.50
CA ARG A 3 20.00 -11.11 -15.59
C ARG A 3 20.49 -9.70 -15.28
N GLU A 4 20.78 -8.91 -16.32
CA GLU A 4 21.24 -7.52 -16.18
C GLU A 4 20.24 -6.65 -15.44
N THR A 5 18.95 -6.85 -15.69
CA THR A 5 17.86 -6.14 -15.00
C THR A 5 17.85 -6.46 -13.51
N LEU A 6 17.97 -7.74 -13.14
CA LEU A 6 18.02 -8.15 -11.73
C LEU A 6 19.29 -7.69 -11.04
N THR A 7 20.43 -7.73 -11.74
CA THR A 7 21.69 -7.15 -11.23
C THR A 7 21.55 -5.64 -10.98
N ALA A 8 20.89 -4.90 -11.87
CA ALA A 8 20.64 -3.47 -11.68
C ALA A 8 19.75 -3.19 -10.45
N LEU A 9 18.73 -4.02 -10.21
CA LEU A 9 17.87 -3.92 -9.02
C LEU A 9 18.63 -4.16 -7.71
N LEU A 10 19.63 -5.05 -7.75
CA LEU A 10 20.45 -5.43 -6.58
C LEU A 10 21.69 -4.54 -6.40
N ASN A 11 22.05 -3.72 -7.39
CA ASN A 11 23.29 -2.95 -7.36
C ASN A 11 23.41 -2.06 -6.11
N GLY A 12 24.55 -2.13 -5.42
CA GLY A 12 24.81 -1.43 -4.15
C GLY A 12 24.05 -1.98 -2.94
N SER A 13 23.35 -3.11 -3.09
CA SER A 13 22.74 -3.82 -1.97
C SER A 13 23.76 -4.74 -1.31
N ARG A 14 23.90 -4.62 0.02
CA ARG A 14 24.64 -5.61 0.83
C ARG A 14 23.77 -6.82 1.20
N TYR A 15 22.47 -6.60 1.31
CA TYR A 15 21.50 -7.59 1.73
C TYR A 15 20.42 -7.75 0.68
N ALA A 16 19.88 -8.95 0.58
CA ALA A 16 18.64 -9.27 -0.10
C ALA A 16 17.80 -10.19 0.79
N SER A 17 16.62 -10.59 0.35
CA SER A 17 15.81 -11.59 1.02
C SER A 17 15.69 -12.83 0.15
N ALA A 18 15.72 -14.01 0.75
CA ALA A 18 15.45 -15.28 0.06
C ALA A 18 14.34 -16.04 0.77
N VAL A 19 13.55 -16.80 0.01
CA VAL A 19 12.57 -17.74 0.60
C VAL A 19 13.34 -18.93 1.15
N MET A 20 13.44 -19.03 2.47
CA MET A 20 14.25 -20.05 3.13
C MET A 20 13.57 -21.43 3.16
N PRO A 21 14.29 -22.53 3.45
CA PRO A 21 13.72 -23.88 3.49
C PRO A 21 12.55 -24.05 4.47
N TRP A 22 12.50 -23.23 5.53
CA TRP A 22 11.38 -23.18 6.48
C TRP A 22 10.19 -22.33 5.99
N GLY A 23 10.18 -21.95 4.71
CA GLY A 23 9.06 -21.32 4.01
C GLY A 23 8.87 -19.82 4.25
N LYS A 24 9.74 -19.17 5.04
CA LYS A 24 9.65 -17.73 5.32
C LYS A 24 10.76 -16.96 4.59
N PRO A 25 10.48 -15.76 4.06
CA PRO A 25 11.51 -14.86 3.58
C PRO A 25 12.47 -14.50 4.72
N ALA A 26 13.77 -14.53 4.46
CA ALA A 26 14.77 -14.14 5.43
C ALA A 26 15.97 -13.44 4.76
N PRO A 27 16.65 -12.54 5.50
CA PRO A 27 17.75 -11.78 4.94
C PRO A 27 18.97 -12.65 4.64
N ILE A 28 19.57 -12.44 3.49
CA ILE A 28 20.85 -13.02 3.06
C ILE A 28 21.86 -11.91 2.78
N ILE A 29 23.13 -12.22 2.93
CA ILE A 29 24.23 -11.36 2.47
C ILE A 29 24.45 -11.63 0.98
N LEU A 30 24.47 -10.58 0.18
CA LEU A 30 24.81 -10.69 -1.24
C LEU A 30 26.34 -10.82 -1.40
N PRO A 31 26.80 -11.69 -2.32
CA PRO A 31 28.21 -11.74 -2.70
C PRO A 31 28.70 -10.39 -3.23
N THR A 32 29.95 -10.03 -2.90
CA THR A 32 30.60 -8.84 -3.45
C THR A 32 31.24 -9.11 -4.81
N GLU A 33 31.62 -10.37 -5.07
CA GLU A 33 32.22 -10.79 -6.33
C GLU A 33 31.16 -10.83 -7.45
N PRO A 34 31.32 -10.10 -8.56
CA PRO A 34 30.33 -10.01 -9.62
C PRO A 34 29.92 -11.38 -10.20
N GLY A 35 30.89 -12.30 -10.34
CA GLY A 35 30.62 -13.65 -10.84
C GLY A 35 29.77 -14.50 -9.89
N GLU A 36 29.91 -14.31 -8.58
CA GLU A 36 29.06 -14.99 -7.58
C GLU A 36 27.65 -14.42 -7.57
N LEU A 37 27.52 -13.10 -7.63
CA LEU A 37 26.21 -12.45 -7.74
C LEU A 37 25.47 -12.90 -9.01
N ALA A 38 26.17 -12.99 -10.15
CA ALA A 38 25.59 -13.47 -11.40
C ALA A 38 25.06 -14.91 -11.27
N ARG A 39 25.82 -15.81 -10.64
CA ARG A 39 25.37 -17.19 -10.38
C ARG A 39 24.12 -17.24 -9.49
N LEU A 40 24.06 -16.38 -8.48
CA LEU A 40 22.90 -16.30 -7.58
C LEU A 40 21.66 -15.76 -8.30
N VAL A 41 21.83 -14.78 -9.19
CA VAL A 41 20.77 -14.27 -10.07
C VAL A 41 20.30 -15.36 -11.05
N ASP A 42 21.22 -16.12 -11.64
CA ASP A 42 20.88 -17.25 -12.53
C ASP A 42 20.11 -18.35 -11.80
N ALA A 43 20.50 -18.67 -10.56
CA ALA A 43 19.78 -19.63 -9.75
C ALA A 43 18.33 -19.18 -9.50
N HIS A 44 18.10 -17.89 -9.26
CA HIS A 44 16.74 -17.34 -9.13
C HIS A 44 15.94 -17.46 -10.43
N ILE A 45 16.55 -17.10 -11.57
CA ILE A 45 15.91 -17.14 -12.89
C ILE A 45 15.48 -18.57 -13.23
N CYS A 46 16.35 -19.55 -12.97
CA CYS A 46 16.10 -20.95 -13.27
C CYS A 46 15.30 -21.67 -12.17
N GLY A 47 15.10 -21.06 -11.00
CA GLY A 47 14.60 -21.75 -9.81
C GLY A 47 15.53 -22.86 -9.32
N ALA A 48 16.82 -22.78 -9.65
CA ALA A 48 17.81 -23.77 -9.26
C ALA A 48 18.20 -23.61 -7.78
N PRO A 49 18.78 -24.63 -7.14
CA PRO A 49 19.29 -24.50 -5.79
C PRO A 49 20.45 -23.50 -5.71
N ALA A 50 20.61 -22.83 -4.56
CA ALA A 50 21.75 -21.95 -4.30
C ALA A 50 22.22 -22.04 -2.85
N ASP A 51 23.53 -21.86 -2.65
CA ASP A 51 24.12 -21.70 -1.33
C ASP A 51 24.22 -20.20 -1.01
N VAL A 52 23.68 -19.79 0.13
CA VAL A 52 23.59 -18.39 0.53
C VAL A 52 24.06 -18.20 1.96
N THR A 53 24.51 -17.00 2.27
CA THR A 53 24.86 -16.61 3.64
C THR A 53 23.63 -16.00 4.31
N TYR A 54 22.90 -16.79 5.09
CA TYR A 54 21.77 -16.34 5.89
C TYR A 54 22.26 -15.41 7.00
N ALA A 55 21.63 -14.24 7.15
CA ALA A 55 22.03 -13.21 8.12
C ALA A 55 20.88 -12.78 9.05
N PRO A 56 20.47 -13.66 9.99
CA PRO A 56 19.44 -13.33 10.97
C PRO A 56 19.82 -12.11 11.82
N ARG A 57 18.80 -11.34 12.23
CA ARG A 57 19.02 -10.22 13.15
C ARG A 57 19.55 -10.72 14.49
N GLY A 58 20.67 -10.14 14.93
CA GLY A 58 21.26 -10.41 16.26
C GLY A 58 21.95 -11.77 16.39
N ARG A 59 22.27 -12.43 15.27
CA ARG A 59 22.96 -13.73 15.24
C ARG A 59 24.08 -13.69 14.21
N GLN A 60 25.05 -14.60 14.35
CA GLN A 60 26.12 -14.73 13.37
C GLN A 60 25.56 -15.24 12.04
N PRO A 61 26.04 -14.73 10.89
CA PRO A 61 25.67 -15.26 9.59
C PRO A 61 26.14 -16.70 9.43
N GLU A 62 25.34 -17.52 8.73
CA GLU A 62 25.64 -18.93 8.51
C GLU A 62 25.31 -19.35 7.06
N PRO A 63 26.08 -20.30 6.48
CA PRO A 63 25.77 -20.82 5.15
C PRO A 63 24.52 -21.71 5.21
N VAL A 64 23.61 -21.50 4.26
CA VAL A 64 22.38 -22.28 4.10
C VAL A 64 22.19 -22.61 2.63
N ARG A 65 21.87 -23.87 2.33
CA ARG A 65 21.43 -24.28 1.00
C ARG A 65 19.93 -24.08 0.86
N VAL A 66 19.50 -23.43 -0.21
CA VAL A 66 18.09 -23.12 -0.50
C VAL A 66 17.69 -23.77 -1.82
N ASP A 67 16.61 -24.53 -1.80
CA ASP A 67 16.06 -25.23 -2.96
C ASP A 67 14.52 -25.28 -2.89
N PRO A 68 13.78 -24.72 -3.87
CA PRO A 68 14.28 -23.91 -4.98
C PRO A 68 14.68 -22.50 -4.51
N PHE A 69 15.66 -21.88 -5.17
CA PHE A 69 16.11 -20.53 -4.81
C PHE A 69 15.19 -19.44 -5.37
N VAL A 70 14.72 -18.54 -4.49
CA VAL A 70 13.91 -17.38 -4.87
C VAL A 70 14.43 -16.15 -4.14
N LEU A 71 14.79 -15.11 -4.90
CA LEU A 71 15.36 -13.87 -4.44
C LEU A 71 14.32 -12.75 -4.41
N ALA A 72 14.42 -11.90 -3.41
CA ALA A 72 13.65 -10.69 -3.22
C ALA A 72 14.61 -9.51 -2.97
N GLY A 73 14.39 -8.40 -3.67
CA GLY A 73 15.19 -7.18 -3.49
C GLY A 73 14.66 -6.34 -2.34
N PHE A 74 15.57 -5.76 -1.56
CA PHE A 74 15.20 -4.73 -0.58
C PHE A 74 15.14 -3.35 -1.23
N CYS A 75 14.12 -2.58 -0.88
CA CYS A 75 13.97 -1.17 -1.21
C CYS A 75 13.62 -0.38 0.06
N PRO A 76 14.35 0.70 0.40
CA PRO A 76 15.64 1.10 -0.17
C PRO A 76 16.73 0.04 0.08
N ALA A 77 17.84 0.16 -0.63
CA ALA A 77 19.02 -0.69 -0.40
C ALA A 77 19.77 -0.28 0.89
N ALA A 78 20.88 -0.97 1.17
CA ALA A 78 21.67 -0.77 2.39
C ALA A 78 22.18 0.67 2.58
N ASP A 79 22.45 1.38 1.48
CA ASP A 79 22.90 2.78 1.45
C ASP A 79 21.77 3.82 1.64
N GLY A 80 20.51 3.37 1.73
CA GLY A 80 19.35 4.25 1.94
C GLY A 80 18.72 4.81 0.67
N CYS A 81 19.25 4.48 -0.51
CA CYS A 81 18.67 4.90 -1.80
C CYS A 81 17.83 3.78 -2.43
N CYS A 82 16.85 4.17 -3.23
CA CYS A 82 15.97 3.28 -3.98
C CYS A 82 16.49 3.09 -5.41
N ARG A 83 16.50 1.85 -5.91
CA ARG A 83 16.80 1.52 -7.32
C ARG A 83 15.52 1.30 -8.12
N PHE A 84 14.45 1.03 -7.40
CA PHE A 84 13.11 0.85 -7.93
C PHE A 84 12.11 1.39 -6.91
N VAL A 85 10.92 1.72 -7.39
CA VAL A 85 9.70 1.68 -6.58
C VAL A 85 8.84 0.53 -7.08
N ALA A 86 7.96 0.01 -6.23
CA ALA A 86 7.10 -1.10 -6.60
C ALA A 86 5.70 -0.96 -6.03
N ILE A 87 4.77 -1.61 -6.73
CA ILE A 87 3.38 -1.78 -6.31
C ILE A 87 3.08 -3.27 -6.38
N ASP A 88 2.70 -3.85 -5.25
CA ASP A 88 2.28 -5.24 -5.14
C ASP A 88 0.75 -5.30 -5.12
N LEU A 89 0.18 -6.00 -6.09
CA LEU A 89 -1.25 -6.17 -6.29
C LEU A 89 -1.62 -7.62 -5.93
N ASP A 90 -2.05 -7.80 -4.70
CA ASP A 90 -2.47 -9.10 -4.18
C ASP A 90 -3.86 -9.45 -4.71
N ALA A 91 -4.03 -10.69 -5.16
CA ALA A 91 -5.32 -11.21 -5.60
C ALA A 91 -6.11 -11.81 -4.43
N SER A 92 -7.33 -12.28 -4.71
CA SER A 92 -8.23 -12.88 -3.73
C SER A 92 -7.68 -14.13 -3.02
N ASP A 93 -6.58 -14.72 -3.47
CA ASP A 93 -5.88 -15.80 -2.78
C ASP A 93 -5.19 -15.35 -1.48
N HIS A 94 -5.14 -14.03 -1.22
CA HIS A 94 -4.79 -13.41 0.05
C HIS A 94 -6.01 -13.17 0.97
N GLY A 95 -7.19 -13.70 0.61
CA GLY A 95 -8.44 -13.58 1.36
C GLY A 95 -9.35 -12.47 0.83
N GLY A 96 -10.41 -12.15 1.58
CA GLY A 96 -11.43 -11.17 1.15
C GLY A 96 -10.91 -9.74 0.93
N GLY A 97 -9.72 -9.42 1.45
CA GLY A 97 -9.03 -8.14 1.21
C GLY A 97 -8.41 -8.03 -0.18
N GLY A 98 -8.02 -9.16 -0.78
CA GLY A 98 -7.35 -9.20 -2.08
C GLY A 98 -8.20 -8.66 -3.21
N LEU A 99 -7.54 -8.14 -4.25
CA LEU A 99 -8.21 -7.57 -5.41
C LEU A 99 -8.97 -8.64 -6.20
N SER A 100 -10.15 -8.25 -6.68
CA SER A 100 -10.99 -9.07 -7.55
C SER A 100 -10.43 -9.17 -8.97
N ASP A 101 -9.81 -8.08 -9.47
CA ASP A 101 -9.15 -8.03 -10.77
C ASP A 101 -7.81 -7.27 -10.70
N PRO A 102 -6.72 -7.94 -10.24
CA PRO A 102 -5.38 -7.35 -10.24
C PRO A 102 -4.89 -6.94 -11.63
N ALA A 103 -5.39 -7.55 -12.71
CA ALA A 103 -4.98 -7.22 -14.07
C ALA A 103 -5.56 -5.86 -14.51
N HIS A 104 -6.81 -5.57 -14.14
CA HIS A 104 -7.39 -4.25 -14.35
C HIS A 104 -6.66 -3.18 -13.53
N ALA A 105 -6.40 -3.43 -12.25
CA ALA A 105 -5.63 -2.50 -11.41
C ALA A 105 -4.23 -2.21 -12.01
N LEU A 106 -3.57 -3.24 -12.54
CA LEU A 106 -2.31 -3.10 -13.26
C LEU A 106 -2.43 -2.21 -14.50
N ARG A 107 -3.48 -2.37 -15.33
CA ARG A 107 -3.69 -1.51 -16.51
C ARG A 107 -3.83 -0.04 -16.12
N CYS A 108 -4.58 0.29 -15.07
CA CYS A 108 -4.69 1.67 -14.59
C CYS A 108 -3.33 2.25 -14.16
N ILE A 109 -2.46 1.44 -13.55
CA ILE A 109 -1.09 1.85 -13.19
C ILE A 109 -0.26 2.07 -14.46
N ALA A 110 -0.31 1.14 -15.42
CA ALA A 110 0.45 1.21 -16.66
C ALA A 110 0.04 2.38 -17.54
N GLU A 111 -1.26 2.71 -17.61
CA GLU A 111 -1.76 3.91 -18.29
C GLU A 111 -1.19 5.19 -17.66
N ARG A 112 -1.07 5.26 -16.33
CA ARG A 112 -0.45 6.42 -15.68
C ARG A 112 1.06 6.45 -15.81
N ALA A 113 1.72 5.31 -15.78
CA ALA A 113 3.12 5.24 -16.14
C ALA A 113 3.33 5.73 -17.58
N ALA A 114 2.47 5.34 -18.53
CA ALA A 114 2.54 5.79 -19.92
C ALA A 114 2.32 7.29 -20.06
N ALA A 115 1.28 7.84 -19.43
CA ALA A 115 1.00 9.28 -19.45
C ALA A 115 2.14 10.12 -18.85
N ALA A 116 2.84 9.60 -17.83
CA ALA A 116 4.02 10.24 -17.25
C ALA A 116 5.32 10.03 -18.06
N GLY A 117 5.29 9.20 -19.12
CA GLY A 117 6.46 8.82 -19.91
C GLY A 117 7.37 7.80 -19.21
N LEU A 118 6.86 7.08 -18.22
CA LEU A 118 7.56 6.14 -17.35
C LEU A 118 7.34 4.66 -17.76
N LEU A 119 6.45 4.38 -18.72
CA LEU A 119 6.08 3.00 -19.11
C LEU A 119 7.29 2.15 -19.52
N GLU A 120 8.26 2.72 -20.24
CA GLU A 120 9.49 2.03 -20.67
C GLU A 120 10.34 1.50 -19.49
N ALA A 121 10.10 2.00 -18.27
CA ALA A 121 10.78 1.61 -17.05
C ALA A 121 9.94 0.69 -16.15
N LEU A 122 8.69 0.44 -16.53
CA LEU A 122 7.76 -0.39 -15.78
C LEU A 122 7.98 -1.85 -16.16
N LEU A 123 8.52 -2.61 -15.23
CA LEU A 123 8.66 -4.05 -15.30
C LEU A 123 7.51 -4.69 -14.52
N VAL A 124 6.88 -5.71 -15.09
CA VAL A 124 5.72 -6.35 -14.47
C VAL A 124 5.87 -7.85 -14.52
N ALA A 125 5.56 -8.52 -13.41
CA ALA A 125 5.52 -9.96 -13.35
C ALA A 125 4.30 -10.46 -12.59
N ARG A 126 3.86 -11.66 -12.93
CA ARG A 126 2.83 -12.35 -12.16
C ARG A 126 3.38 -12.76 -10.80
N SER A 127 2.58 -12.63 -9.75
CA SER A 127 2.95 -13.09 -8.41
C SER A 127 3.09 -14.62 -8.38
N ARG A 128 3.53 -15.18 -7.25
CA ARG A 128 3.86 -16.61 -7.09
C ARG A 128 2.83 -17.60 -7.63
N ARG A 129 1.54 -17.30 -7.54
CA ARG A 129 0.43 -18.18 -7.96
C ARG A 129 -0.23 -17.74 -9.28
N GLY A 130 0.35 -16.77 -9.98
CA GLY A 130 -0.18 -16.26 -11.25
C GLY A 130 -1.32 -15.24 -11.12
N ALA A 131 -1.97 -15.15 -9.96
CA ALA A 131 -3.16 -14.32 -9.77
C ALA A 131 -2.81 -12.84 -9.52
N GLY A 132 -1.88 -12.55 -8.61
CA GLY A 132 -1.44 -11.19 -8.30
C GLY A 132 -0.46 -10.62 -9.32
N ARG A 133 -0.11 -9.35 -9.16
CA ARG A 133 0.84 -8.63 -10.04
C ARG A 133 1.83 -7.85 -9.19
N HIS A 134 3.11 -8.02 -9.49
CA HIS A 134 4.15 -7.16 -8.96
C HIS A 134 4.57 -6.20 -10.06
N CYS A 135 4.58 -4.91 -9.75
CA CYS A 135 5.01 -3.86 -10.65
C CYS A 135 6.28 -3.22 -10.09
N TRP A 136 7.33 -3.10 -10.88
CA TRP A 136 8.55 -2.36 -10.53
C TRP A 136 8.76 -1.23 -11.52
N LEU A 137 8.91 -0.02 -11.01
CA LEU A 137 9.40 1.09 -11.80
C LEU A 137 10.88 1.29 -11.49
N LEU A 138 11.75 0.95 -12.44
CA LEU A 138 13.20 1.04 -12.28
C LEU A 138 13.67 2.49 -12.43
N LEU A 139 14.32 3.01 -11.40
CA LEU A 139 14.71 4.41 -11.29
C LEU A 139 15.98 4.69 -12.14
N PRO A 140 16.17 5.94 -12.62
CA PRO A 140 17.30 6.26 -13.50
C PRO A 140 18.65 6.02 -12.82
N GLU A 141 18.71 6.39 -11.55
CA GLU A 141 19.87 6.34 -10.66
C GLU A 141 19.38 6.05 -9.24
N PRO A 142 20.26 5.64 -8.31
CA PRO A 142 19.91 5.53 -6.90
C PRO A 142 19.23 6.81 -6.40
N THR A 143 17.93 6.70 -6.12
CA THR A 143 17.07 7.84 -5.78
C THR A 143 16.90 7.94 -4.27
N PRO A 144 16.96 9.13 -3.65
CA PRO A 144 16.69 9.28 -2.23
C PRO A 144 15.34 8.70 -1.83
N LEU A 145 15.28 8.06 -0.66
CA LEU A 145 14.06 7.41 -0.17
C LEU A 145 12.83 8.31 -0.21
N VAL A 146 12.97 9.59 0.18
CA VAL A 146 11.87 10.55 0.20
C VAL A 146 11.25 10.76 -1.18
N ASP A 147 12.08 10.88 -2.22
CA ASP A 147 11.61 11.07 -3.61
C ASP A 147 10.95 9.80 -4.12
N ALA A 148 11.52 8.63 -3.81
CA ALA A 148 10.94 7.35 -4.16
C ALA A 148 9.54 7.15 -3.52
N VAL A 149 9.37 7.52 -2.25
CA VAL A 149 8.06 7.47 -1.57
C VAL A 149 7.05 8.38 -2.26
N ILE A 150 7.45 9.62 -2.59
CA ILE A 150 6.58 10.58 -3.27
C ILE A 150 6.17 10.04 -4.64
N GLY A 151 7.13 9.54 -5.43
CA GLY A 151 6.85 8.99 -6.75
C GLY A 151 5.94 7.77 -6.72
N ALA A 152 6.17 6.83 -5.80
CA ALA A 152 5.32 5.65 -5.63
C ALA A 152 3.89 6.04 -5.23
N ALA A 153 3.75 6.94 -4.26
CA ALA A 153 2.46 7.44 -3.79
C ALA A 153 1.72 8.24 -4.87
N ALA A 154 2.42 9.05 -5.66
CA ALA A 154 1.83 9.79 -6.76
C ALA A 154 1.30 8.85 -7.85
N LEU A 155 2.11 7.87 -8.27
CA LEU A 155 1.73 6.89 -9.30
C LEU A 155 0.45 6.15 -8.91
N ILE A 156 0.39 5.57 -7.71
CA ILE A 156 -0.81 4.85 -7.26
C ILE A 156 -2.01 5.78 -7.09
N ALA A 157 -1.81 7.00 -6.56
CA ALA A 157 -2.90 7.97 -6.40
C ALA A 157 -3.50 8.40 -7.74
N MET A 158 -2.71 8.44 -8.82
CA MET A 158 -3.24 8.71 -10.17
C MET A 158 -3.94 7.49 -10.76
N ALA A 159 -3.45 6.28 -10.52
CA ALA A 159 -4.11 5.05 -10.97
C ALA A 159 -5.52 4.91 -10.37
N PHE A 160 -5.66 5.21 -9.08
CA PHE A 160 -6.97 5.26 -8.41
C PHE A 160 -7.92 6.31 -8.99
N ARG A 161 -7.40 7.44 -9.46
CA ARG A 161 -8.24 8.45 -10.15
C ARG A 161 -8.76 7.94 -11.49
N ILE A 162 -7.97 7.16 -12.25
CA ILE A 162 -8.49 6.48 -13.46
C ILE A 162 -9.63 5.57 -13.08
N ALA A 163 -9.38 4.66 -12.14
CA ALA A 163 -10.37 3.64 -11.80
C ALA A 163 -11.68 4.27 -11.33
N ALA A 164 -11.63 5.44 -10.69
CA ALA A 164 -12.82 6.22 -10.34
C ALA A 164 -13.49 6.90 -11.55
N GLN A 165 -12.72 7.39 -12.53
CA GLN A 165 -13.23 7.95 -13.79
C GLN A 165 -13.91 6.86 -14.63
N ASP A 166 -13.28 5.69 -14.79
CA ASP A 166 -13.85 4.57 -15.54
C ASP A 166 -15.21 4.13 -15.00
N VAL A 167 -15.37 4.12 -13.67
CA VAL A 167 -16.66 3.85 -13.02
C VAL A 167 -17.67 4.94 -13.38
N ALA A 168 -17.28 6.21 -13.34
CA ALA A 168 -18.18 7.34 -13.60
C ALA A 168 -18.61 7.43 -15.08
N GLU A 169 -17.73 7.06 -16.01
CA GLU A 169 -17.94 7.21 -17.45
C GLU A 169 -18.51 5.96 -18.12
N ALA A 170 -18.12 4.76 -17.66
CA ALA A 170 -18.45 3.49 -18.31
C ALA A 170 -19.30 2.55 -17.46
N ASP A 171 -19.74 2.97 -16.26
CA ASP A 171 -20.51 2.17 -15.28
C ASP A 171 -19.83 0.81 -14.96
N GLY A 172 -18.50 0.77 -15.07
CA GLY A 172 -17.68 -0.41 -14.82
C GLY A 172 -17.44 -0.66 -13.32
N ALA A 173 -16.87 -1.83 -13.00
CA ALA A 173 -16.36 -2.09 -11.65
C ALA A 173 -15.03 -1.35 -11.43
N HIS A 174 -14.87 -0.75 -10.25
CA HIS A 174 -13.62 -0.09 -9.87
C HIS A 174 -12.45 -1.09 -9.90
N ALA A 175 -11.35 -0.76 -10.59
CA ALA A 175 -10.22 -1.66 -10.79
C ALA A 175 -9.59 -2.17 -9.47
N PHE A 176 -9.62 -1.34 -8.42
CA PHE A 176 -9.10 -1.68 -7.09
C PHE A 176 -10.16 -2.27 -6.13
N ARG A 177 -11.23 -2.87 -6.67
CA ARG A 177 -12.26 -3.52 -5.85
C ARG A 177 -11.73 -4.82 -5.25
N SER A 178 -11.86 -5.00 -3.94
CA SER A 178 -11.54 -6.24 -3.25
C SER A 178 -12.57 -7.32 -3.51
N ALA A 179 -12.21 -8.58 -3.24
CA ALA A 179 -13.11 -9.72 -3.32
C ALA A 179 -14.32 -9.59 -2.37
N ALA A 180 -14.16 -8.88 -1.24
CA ALA A 180 -15.26 -8.53 -0.34
C ALA A 180 -16.18 -7.40 -0.86
N GLY A 181 -15.84 -6.81 -2.01
CA GLY A 181 -16.68 -5.85 -2.73
C GLY A 181 -16.41 -4.38 -2.41
N GLY A 182 -15.58 -4.07 -1.41
CA GLY A 182 -15.12 -2.71 -1.11
C GLY A 182 -14.00 -2.24 -2.05
N ILE A 183 -13.65 -0.96 -2.02
CA ILE A 183 -12.47 -0.44 -2.74
C ILE A 183 -11.28 -0.53 -1.79
N ALA A 184 -10.19 -1.17 -2.22
CA ALA A 184 -8.97 -1.26 -1.43
C ALA A 184 -8.32 0.13 -1.25
N GLU A 185 -7.71 0.38 -0.11
CA GLU A 185 -6.96 1.62 0.12
C GLU A 185 -5.54 1.52 -0.49
N PRO A 186 -4.96 2.64 -0.98
CA PRO A 186 -3.55 2.65 -1.35
C PRO A 186 -2.65 2.30 -0.16
N GLY A 187 -1.82 1.27 -0.30
CA GLY A 187 -0.95 0.78 0.77
C GLY A 187 -1.62 -0.28 1.68
N GLN A 188 -2.87 -0.69 1.39
CA GLN A 188 -3.57 -1.73 2.14
C GLN A 188 -2.87 -3.09 2.01
N PRO A 189 -2.44 -3.71 3.13
CA PRO A 189 -1.85 -5.04 3.12
C PRO A 189 -2.82 -6.10 2.58
N GLY A 190 -2.30 -7.03 1.78
CA GLY A 190 -3.12 -8.08 1.18
C GLY A 190 -4.03 -7.59 0.06
N ALA A 191 -3.77 -6.40 -0.51
CA ALA A 191 -4.52 -5.86 -1.64
C ALA A 191 -3.64 -4.99 -2.56
N VAL A 192 -3.15 -3.85 -2.04
CA VAL A 192 -2.35 -2.87 -2.78
C VAL A 192 -1.21 -2.42 -1.89
N GLU A 193 -0.08 -3.12 -1.91
CA GLU A 193 1.09 -2.68 -1.17
C GLU A 193 1.98 -1.77 -2.02
N ILE A 194 2.55 -0.74 -1.40
CA ILE A 194 3.43 0.23 -2.07
C ILE A 194 4.82 0.06 -1.48
N ILE A 195 5.87 0.09 -2.30
CA ILE A 195 7.26 -0.02 -1.83
C ILE A 195 8.08 1.09 -2.51
N PRO A 196 8.72 2.00 -1.77
CA PRO A 196 8.72 2.14 -0.31
C PRO A 196 7.39 2.67 0.25
N ARG A 197 7.03 2.24 1.47
CA ARG A 197 5.77 2.63 2.15
C ARG A 197 5.86 3.97 2.87
N SER A 198 7.06 4.37 3.28
CA SER A 198 7.28 5.56 4.09
C SER A 198 8.72 6.07 3.96
N SER A 199 8.98 7.28 4.43
CA SER A 199 10.34 7.81 4.58
C SER A 199 11.07 7.26 5.81
N ALA A 200 10.37 6.55 6.70
CA ALA A 200 10.96 5.90 7.85
C ALA A 200 11.49 4.52 7.44
N ARG A 201 12.77 4.48 7.05
CA ARG A 201 13.44 3.27 6.58
C ARG A 201 13.46 2.17 7.67
N PRO A 202 12.96 0.95 7.40
CA PRO A 202 13.20 -0.20 8.26
C PRO A 202 14.65 -0.67 8.14
N ALA A 203 15.16 -1.40 9.14
CA ALA A 203 16.59 -1.74 9.25
C ALA A 203 17.22 -2.30 7.95
N LEU A 204 16.49 -3.14 7.21
CA LEU A 204 16.95 -3.73 5.94
C LEU A 204 16.28 -3.15 4.69
N GLY A 205 15.11 -2.54 4.81
CA GLY A 205 14.23 -2.17 3.68
C GLY A 205 12.97 -3.05 3.63
N TRP A 206 12.04 -2.69 2.74
CA TRP A 206 10.91 -3.52 2.37
C TRP A 206 11.35 -4.49 1.26
N SER A 207 10.96 -5.76 1.35
CA SER A 207 11.33 -6.76 0.34
C SER A 207 10.19 -7.03 -0.63
N LEU A 208 10.52 -7.17 -1.91
CA LEU A 208 9.61 -7.72 -2.93
C LEU A 208 10.34 -8.77 -3.76
N THR A 209 9.68 -9.90 -4.01
CA THR A 209 10.26 -11.01 -4.80
C THR A 209 10.57 -10.55 -6.20
N LEU A 210 11.81 -10.70 -6.66
CA LEU A 210 12.24 -10.24 -7.97
C LEU A 210 11.47 -10.95 -9.10
N PRO A 211 11.30 -10.27 -10.26
CA PRO A 211 10.68 -10.86 -11.43
C PRO A 211 11.54 -11.97 -12.03
N GLY A 212 10.91 -12.90 -12.76
CA GLY A 212 11.63 -14.01 -13.39
C GLY A 212 11.94 -15.17 -12.45
N ALA A 213 11.28 -15.27 -11.30
CA ALA A 213 11.47 -16.36 -10.34
C ALA A 213 11.07 -17.73 -10.95
N GLY A 214 12.01 -18.45 -11.56
CA GLY A 214 11.74 -19.71 -12.28
C GLY A 214 11.07 -20.78 -11.43
N ALA A 215 11.34 -20.77 -10.12
CA ALA A 215 10.69 -21.64 -9.14
C ALA A 215 9.15 -21.52 -9.11
N PHE A 216 8.60 -20.39 -9.60
CA PHE A 216 7.16 -20.13 -9.64
C PHE A 216 6.54 -20.37 -11.02
N ALA A 217 7.34 -20.53 -12.06
CA ALA A 217 6.87 -20.72 -13.43
C ALA A 217 5.88 -21.89 -13.59
N PRO A 218 6.06 -23.06 -12.92
CA PRO A 218 5.09 -24.17 -12.99
C PRO A 218 3.69 -23.83 -12.48
N ARG A 219 3.53 -22.73 -11.75
CA ARG A 219 2.25 -22.22 -11.23
C ARG A 219 1.78 -20.95 -11.93
N GLY A 220 2.39 -20.61 -13.07
CA GLY A 220 2.12 -19.38 -13.81
C GLY A 220 2.64 -18.10 -13.14
N GLY A 221 3.49 -18.23 -12.11
CA GLY A 221 4.05 -17.10 -11.37
C GLY A 221 5.48 -16.77 -11.76
N GLY A 222 5.95 -15.59 -11.39
CA GLY A 222 7.30 -15.10 -11.73
C GLY A 222 7.49 -14.74 -13.21
N ILE A 223 6.48 -14.96 -14.05
CA ILE A 223 6.52 -14.69 -15.50
C ILE A 223 6.41 -13.18 -15.72
N ILE A 224 7.34 -12.64 -16.51
CA ILE A 224 7.33 -11.24 -16.96
C ILE A 224 6.25 -11.09 -18.02
N ILE A 225 5.42 -10.07 -17.90
CA ILE A 225 4.27 -9.86 -18.77
C ILE A 225 4.20 -8.42 -19.27
N ASP A 226 3.57 -8.25 -20.44
CA ASP A 226 3.13 -6.95 -20.89
C ASP A 226 1.95 -6.46 -20.02
N PRO A 227 1.97 -5.21 -19.51
CA PRO A 227 0.97 -4.76 -18.56
C PRO A 227 -0.44 -4.60 -19.13
N PHE A 228 -0.59 -4.46 -20.45
CA PHE A 228 -1.88 -4.21 -21.08
C PHE A 228 -2.56 -5.51 -21.52
N SER A 229 -1.83 -6.36 -22.23
CA SER A 229 -2.31 -7.66 -22.71
C SER A 229 -2.26 -8.75 -21.64
N GLY A 230 -1.34 -8.65 -20.67
CA GLY A 230 -1.10 -9.68 -19.67
C GLY A 230 -0.35 -10.91 -20.20
N GLU A 231 0.08 -10.88 -21.47
CA GLU A 231 0.81 -11.95 -22.12
C GLU A 231 2.28 -11.96 -21.71
N PRO A 232 2.93 -13.14 -21.66
CA PRO A 232 4.37 -13.25 -21.43
C PRO A 232 5.17 -12.39 -22.42
N THR A 233 6.19 -11.71 -21.92
CA THR A 233 7.05 -10.87 -22.77
C THR A 233 8.52 -11.03 -22.40
N GLU A 234 9.39 -10.85 -23.40
CA GLU A 234 10.83 -10.82 -23.23
C GLU A 234 11.32 -9.38 -23.10
N LEU A 235 12.40 -9.20 -22.35
CA LEU A 235 13.06 -7.90 -22.24
C LEU A 235 14.11 -7.76 -23.34
N ASP A 236 14.00 -6.69 -24.13
CA ASP A 236 14.96 -6.30 -25.15
C ASP A 236 16.09 -5.39 -24.59
N ARG A 237 15.82 -4.72 -23.47
CA ARG A 237 16.75 -3.86 -22.73
C ARG A 237 16.45 -3.85 -21.23
N VAL A 238 17.34 -3.28 -20.43
CA VAL A 238 17.08 -3.05 -18.99
C VAL A 238 16.05 -1.93 -18.87
N PRO A 239 14.85 -2.17 -18.30
CA PRO A 239 13.87 -1.11 -18.07
C PRO A 239 14.47 -0.07 -17.15
N ARG A 240 14.42 1.20 -17.54
CA ARG A 240 14.95 2.28 -16.71
C ARG A 240 14.29 3.60 -17.05
N CYS A 241 13.89 4.33 -16.02
CA CYS A 241 13.37 5.67 -16.18
C CYS A 241 14.42 6.55 -16.86
N ARG A 242 13.96 7.44 -17.75
CA ARG A 242 14.83 8.52 -18.21
C ARG A 242 14.96 9.56 -17.11
N PRO A 243 16.18 10.04 -16.77
CA PRO A 243 16.39 10.99 -15.67
C PRO A 243 15.45 12.20 -15.72
N GLU A 244 15.30 12.80 -16.90
CA GLU A 244 14.47 13.99 -17.11
C GLU A 244 12.97 13.73 -16.90
N ARG A 245 12.48 12.55 -17.28
CA ARG A 245 11.07 12.18 -17.09
C ARG A 245 10.76 11.90 -15.63
N TRP A 246 11.67 11.23 -14.93
CA TRP A 246 11.54 10.98 -13.50
C TRP A 246 11.61 12.26 -12.68
N ALA A 247 12.56 13.15 -12.97
CA ALA A 247 12.69 14.43 -12.28
C ALA A 247 11.41 15.27 -12.40
N ARG A 248 10.90 15.44 -13.62
CA ARG A 248 9.63 16.15 -13.87
C ARG A 248 8.47 15.51 -13.11
N PHE A 249 8.37 14.18 -13.15
CA PHE A 249 7.31 13.45 -12.44
C PHE A 249 7.32 13.70 -10.93
N ILE A 250 8.52 13.72 -10.31
CA ILE A 250 8.67 14.01 -8.88
C ILE A 250 8.34 15.46 -8.56
N GLU A 251 8.73 16.41 -9.41
CA GLU A 251 8.38 17.83 -9.25
C GLU A 251 6.85 18.03 -9.27
N GLU A 252 6.17 17.52 -10.30
CA GLU A 252 4.71 17.57 -10.42
C GLU A 252 4.01 16.90 -9.21
N ALA A 253 4.55 15.78 -8.74
CA ALA A 253 4.03 15.08 -7.55
C ALA A 253 4.18 15.92 -6.28
N ARG A 254 5.32 16.61 -6.10
CA ARG A 254 5.58 17.50 -4.97
C ARG A 254 4.65 18.71 -5.00
N GLU A 255 4.46 19.32 -6.16
CA GLU A 255 3.53 20.42 -6.34
C GLU A 255 2.09 20.01 -6.01
N GLU A 256 1.64 18.85 -6.51
CA GLU A 256 0.30 18.34 -6.21
C GLU A 256 0.12 18.06 -4.72
N LEU A 257 1.13 17.48 -4.06
CA LEU A 257 1.10 17.28 -2.61
C LEU A 257 0.99 18.61 -1.85
N ALA A 258 1.82 19.59 -2.21
CA ALA A 258 1.78 20.93 -1.62
C ALA A 258 0.41 21.60 -1.81
N ARG A 259 -0.20 21.50 -3.00
CA ARG A 259 -1.55 22.02 -3.27
C ARG A 259 -2.60 21.34 -2.39
N ARG A 260 -2.52 20.02 -2.21
CA ARG A 260 -3.45 19.26 -1.36
C ARG A 260 -3.32 19.66 0.10
N ASP A 261 -2.10 19.79 0.60
CA ASP A 261 -1.85 20.23 1.97
C ASP A 261 -2.35 21.65 2.19
N ALA A 262 -2.08 22.57 1.26
CA ALA A 262 -2.60 23.94 1.32
C ALA A 262 -4.14 23.97 1.35
N ARG A 263 -4.82 23.18 0.50
CA ARG A 263 -6.29 23.05 0.52
C ARG A 263 -6.81 22.49 1.84
N ARG A 264 -6.14 21.47 2.39
CA ARG A 264 -6.52 20.88 3.69
C ARG A 264 -6.35 21.87 4.83
N HIS A 265 -5.28 22.67 4.81
CA HIS A 265 -5.06 23.74 5.76
C HIS A 265 -6.09 24.86 5.61
N ALA A 266 -6.37 25.31 4.39
CA ALA A 266 -7.40 26.31 4.12
C ALA A 266 -8.79 25.84 4.55
N GLN A 267 -9.14 24.56 4.32
CA GLN A 267 -10.41 24.00 4.77
C GLN A 267 -10.51 23.98 6.30
N LYS A 268 -9.46 23.52 7.00
CA LYS A 268 -9.41 23.58 8.48
C LYS A 268 -9.52 25.03 9.01
N SER A 269 -8.83 25.96 8.37
CA SER A 269 -8.86 27.39 8.70
C SER A 269 -10.14 28.11 8.26
N ALA A 270 -10.96 27.53 7.38
CA ALA A 270 -12.29 28.05 7.00
C ALA A 270 -13.41 27.46 7.85
N THR A 271 -13.23 26.26 8.42
CA THR A 271 -14.15 25.69 9.41
C THR A 271 -14.04 26.39 10.77
N MET A 272 -12.90 26.98 11.11
CA MET A 272 -12.72 27.70 12.39
C MET A 272 -13.46 29.06 12.51
N PRO A 273 -13.52 29.95 11.49
CA PRO A 273 -14.19 31.24 11.60
C PRO A 273 -15.72 31.14 11.42
N ALA A 274 -16.22 30.06 10.82
CA ALA A 274 -17.65 29.84 10.62
C ALA A 274 -18.37 29.38 11.90
N ILE A 275 -17.67 28.72 12.82
CA ILE A 275 -18.20 28.31 14.13
C ILE A 275 -18.35 29.52 15.07
N GLU A 276 -17.54 30.57 14.91
CA GLU A 276 -17.65 31.80 15.73
C GLU A 276 -18.64 32.83 15.18
N ARG A 277 -18.98 32.82 13.88
CA ARG A 277 -19.87 33.83 13.28
C ARG A 277 -21.33 33.42 13.11
N ASN A 278 -21.63 32.11 13.09
CA ASN A 278 -23.00 31.59 12.97
C ASN A 278 -23.37 30.67 14.13
N ALA A 279 -22.94 30.97 15.35
CA ALA A 279 -23.53 30.38 16.54
C ALA A 279 -25.02 30.77 16.58
N PRO A 280 -25.96 29.82 16.49
CA PRO A 280 -27.38 30.12 16.68
C PRO A 280 -27.57 30.70 18.07
N ARG A 281 -28.34 31.80 18.16
CA ARG A 281 -28.91 32.26 19.43
C ARG A 281 -29.52 31.05 20.14
N THR A 282 -28.98 30.76 21.32
CA THR A 282 -29.38 29.69 22.23
C THR A 282 -30.90 29.71 22.40
N PRO A 283 -31.64 28.69 21.95
CA PRO A 283 -32.95 28.42 22.50
C PRO A 283 -32.74 27.87 23.91
N ASP A 284 -33.66 28.28 24.77
CA ASP A 284 -33.75 27.99 26.19
C ASP A 284 -33.37 26.54 26.56
N ARG A 285 -32.45 26.42 27.52
CA ARG A 285 -31.98 25.14 28.08
C ARG A 285 -32.98 24.65 29.10
N SER A 286 -33.81 23.68 28.73
CA SER A 286 -34.55 22.90 29.72
C SER A 286 -34.80 21.44 29.34
N ALA A 287 -33.80 20.77 28.73
CA ALA A 287 -33.52 19.34 28.95
C ALA A 287 -32.24 18.95 28.18
N ALA A 288 -31.20 18.50 28.87
CA ALA A 288 -30.07 17.85 28.21
C ALA A 288 -30.58 16.55 27.54
N PRO A 289 -30.30 16.30 26.25
CA PRO A 289 -30.69 15.03 25.63
C PRO A 289 -29.98 13.89 26.36
N LYS A 290 -30.76 12.96 26.94
CA LYS A 290 -30.25 11.81 27.66
C LYS A 290 -29.61 10.82 26.68
N LEU A 291 -28.31 10.60 26.81
CA LEU A 291 -27.62 9.49 26.16
C LEU A 291 -28.24 8.17 26.63
N ASP A 292 -28.32 7.17 25.75
CA ASP A 292 -28.80 5.86 26.16
C ASP A 292 -27.78 5.15 27.08
N ALA A 293 -28.28 4.16 27.83
CA ALA A 293 -27.46 3.42 28.78
C ALA A 293 -26.27 2.71 28.11
N ARG A 294 -26.43 2.26 26.85
CA ARG A 294 -25.39 1.54 26.09
C ARG A 294 -24.25 2.46 25.65
N THR A 295 -24.58 3.68 25.28
CA THR A 295 -23.64 4.75 24.93
C THR A 295 -22.86 5.15 26.18
N THR A 296 -23.53 5.30 27.31
CA THR A 296 -22.89 5.59 28.60
C THR A 296 -21.97 4.44 29.05
N GLU A 297 -22.37 3.19 28.83
CA GLU A 297 -21.57 2.00 29.13
C GLU A 297 -20.29 1.92 28.29
N PHE A 298 -20.40 2.18 26.98
CA PHE A 298 -19.25 2.24 26.06
C PHE A 298 -18.28 3.36 26.43
N LEU A 299 -18.79 4.57 26.65
CA LEU A 299 -17.95 5.72 27.01
C LEU A 299 -17.27 5.56 28.38
N ALA A 300 -17.85 4.74 29.27
CA ALA A 300 -17.27 4.40 30.56
C ALA A 300 -16.30 3.20 30.51
N GLY A 301 -16.04 2.59 29.34
CA GLY A 301 -15.12 1.46 29.23
C GLY A 301 -15.69 0.11 29.67
N ARG A 302 -17.00 -0.02 29.87
CA ARG A 302 -17.63 -1.19 30.50
C ARG A 302 -18.13 -2.25 29.52
N VAL A 303 -17.66 -2.23 28.27
CA VAL A 303 -18.13 -3.14 27.21
C VAL A 303 -17.20 -4.34 27.01
N GLU A 304 -17.80 -5.53 27.02
CA GLU A 304 -17.12 -6.81 26.79
C GLU A 304 -16.51 -6.93 25.38
N GLN A 305 -15.38 -7.65 25.26
CA GLN A 305 -14.54 -7.74 24.06
C GLN A 305 -15.29 -8.09 22.76
N GLY A 306 -16.30 -8.95 22.81
CA GLY A 306 -17.09 -9.34 21.62
C GLY A 306 -18.10 -8.29 21.14
N ARG A 307 -18.35 -7.22 21.90
CA ARG A 307 -19.42 -6.25 21.62
C ARG A 307 -18.91 -4.83 21.34
N ARG A 308 -17.60 -4.59 21.45
CA ARG A 308 -16.98 -3.24 21.40
C ARG A 308 -17.20 -2.52 20.08
N ASN A 309 -17.12 -3.21 18.94
CA ASN A 309 -17.36 -2.61 17.63
C ASN A 309 -18.81 -2.17 17.42
N VAL A 310 -19.76 -3.03 17.81
CA VAL A 310 -21.20 -2.72 17.76
C VAL A 310 -21.54 -1.59 18.73
N ALA A 311 -20.94 -1.59 19.92
CA ALA A 311 -21.13 -0.54 20.92
C ALA A 311 -20.54 0.81 20.48
N ALA A 312 -19.37 0.82 19.83
CA ALA A 312 -18.76 2.02 19.26
C ALA A 312 -19.64 2.65 18.17
N PHE A 313 -20.18 1.81 17.26
CA PHE A 313 -21.11 2.27 16.22
C PHE A 313 -22.42 2.79 16.81
N ALA A 314 -23.00 2.09 17.79
CA ALA A 314 -24.23 2.50 18.47
C ALA A 314 -24.04 3.82 19.24
N ALA A 315 -22.92 3.97 19.95
CA ALA A 315 -22.55 5.21 20.65
C ALA A 315 -22.37 6.37 19.66
N ALA A 316 -21.71 6.13 18.52
CA ALA A 316 -21.58 7.13 17.47
C ALA A 316 -22.95 7.55 16.90
N CYS A 317 -23.84 6.60 16.62
CA CYS A 317 -25.19 6.89 16.16
C CYS A 317 -26.02 7.68 17.18
N ASN A 318 -25.92 7.34 18.47
CA ASN A 318 -26.64 8.04 19.54
C ASN A 318 -26.13 9.48 19.70
N LEU A 319 -24.81 9.65 19.83
CA LEU A 319 -24.19 10.97 19.96
C LEU A 319 -24.56 11.88 18.78
N LEU A 320 -24.41 11.39 17.55
CA LEU A 320 -24.82 12.13 16.35
C LEU A 320 -26.34 12.41 16.33
N GLY A 321 -27.15 11.44 16.73
CA GLY A 321 -28.60 11.57 16.81
C GLY A 321 -29.09 12.57 17.87
N THR A 322 -28.28 12.85 18.88
CA THR A 322 -28.53 13.92 19.87
C THR A 322 -28.05 15.31 19.42
N GLY A 323 -27.53 15.41 18.20
CA GLY A 323 -27.00 16.67 17.64
C GLY A 323 -25.53 16.95 18.02
N THR A 324 -24.80 15.97 18.56
CA THR A 324 -23.36 16.11 18.79
C THR A 324 -22.65 16.22 17.44
N HIS A 325 -21.76 17.21 17.29
CA HIS A 325 -20.97 17.39 16.07
C HIS A 325 -20.06 16.18 15.80
N VAL A 326 -19.84 15.83 14.53
CA VAL A 326 -19.06 14.65 14.12
C VAL A 326 -17.68 14.59 14.78
N ASP A 327 -16.95 15.70 14.79
CA ASP A 327 -15.62 15.77 15.42
C ASP A 327 -15.67 15.53 16.94
N ALA A 328 -16.73 15.99 17.60
CA ALA A 328 -16.92 15.75 19.03
C ALA A 328 -17.31 14.29 19.28
N THR A 329 -18.17 13.70 18.44
CA THR A 329 -18.49 12.28 18.46
C THR A 329 -17.24 11.43 18.27
N GLU A 330 -16.39 11.75 17.29
CA GLU A 330 -15.18 10.97 17.02
C GLU A 330 -14.24 11.00 18.23
N ARG A 331 -14.03 12.17 18.85
CA ARG A 331 -13.21 12.27 20.09
C ARG A 331 -13.78 11.43 21.23
N MET A 332 -15.09 11.53 21.47
CA MET A 332 -15.75 10.77 22.54
C MET A 332 -15.69 9.27 22.29
N VAL A 333 -15.89 8.83 21.05
CA VAL A 333 -15.82 7.42 20.67
C VAL A 333 -14.39 6.89 20.74
N LEU A 334 -13.37 7.67 20.35
CA LEU A 334 -11.96 7.30 20.50
C LEU A 334 -11.54 7.18 21.96
N GLN A 335 -12.07 8.06 22.83
CA GLN A 335 -11.84 7.96 24.28
C GLN A 335 -12.47 6.69 24.86
N GLY A 336 -13.74 6.40 24.52
CA GLY A 336 -14.42 5.17 24.93
C GLY A 336 -13.73 3.91 24.39
N ALA A 337 -13.25 3.95 23.14
CA ALA A 337 -12.49 2.88 22.51
C ALA A 337 -11.18 2.61 23.26
N THR A 338 -10.47 3.67 23.68
CA THR A 338 -9.25 3.55 24.49
C THR A 338 -9.51 2.83 25.81
N LEU A 339 -10.58 3.21 26.51
CA LEU A 339 -11.00 2.58 27.77
C LEU A 339 -11.45 1.12 27.58
N CYS A 340 -12.05 0.81 26.43
CA CYS A 340 -12.45 -0.54 26.06
C CYS A 340 -11.32 -1.37 25.42
N ALA A 341 -10.10 -0.86 25.27
CA ALA A 341 -9.03 -1.50 24.48
C ALA A 341 -9.48 -1.91 23.06
N LEU A 342 -10.32 -1.07 22.42
CA LEU A 342 -10.70 -1.18 21.02
C LEU A 342 -9.70 -0.41 20.16
N PRO A 343 -9.12 -0.99 19.09
CA PRO A 343 -8.17 -0.29 18.23
C PRO A 343 -8.76 0.99 17.62
N ALA A 344 -7.97 2.07 17.61
CA ALA A 344 -8.42 3.38 17.15
C ALA A 344 -8.93 3.38 15.68
N HIS A 345 -8.37 2.53 14.82
CA HIS A 345 -8.83 2.41 13.43
C HIS A 345 -10.24 1.80 13.33
N GLU A 346 -10.57 0.81 14.18
CA GLU A 346 -11.92 0.22 14.25
C GLU A 346 -12.94 1.22 14.81
N ALA A 347 -12.54 2.00 15.83
CA ALA A 347 -13.37 3.07 16.37
C ALA A 347 -13.69 4.16 15.33
N ARG A 348 -12.70 4.57 14.52
CA ARG A 348 -12.92 5.51 13.41
C ARG A 348 -13.81 4.93 12.32
N ALA A 349 -13.63 3.66 11.96
CA ALA A 349 -14.48 2.97 11.01
C ALA A 349 -15.95 2.91 11.49
N ALA A 350 -16.17 2.71 12.80
CA ALA A 350 -17.49 2.75 13.41
C ALA A 350 -18.14 4.14 13.32
N VAL A 351 -17.37 5.22 13.58
CA VAL A 351 -17.86 6.60 13.45
C VAL A 351 -18.19 6.94 11.99
N ALA A 352 -17.30 6.62 11.05
CA ALA A 352 -17.51 6.84 9.63
C ALA A 352 -18.75 6.08 9.12
N SER A 353 -18.93 4.83 9.57
CA SER A 353 -20.12 4.02 9.26
C SER A 353 -21.40 4.64 9.83
N ALA A 354 -21.35 5.19 11.04
CA ALA A 354 -22.50 5.84 11.67
C ALA A 354 -22.91 7.12 10.94
N VAL A 355 -21.93 7.95 10.54
CA VAL A 355 -22.15 9.13 9.70
C VAL A 355 -22.79 8.74 8.36
N GLY A 356 -22.24 7.73 7.67
CA GLY A 356 -22.80 7.23 6.41
C GLY A 356 -24.22 6.69 6.56
N CYS A 357 -24.51 6.00 7.66
CA CYS A 357 -25.85 5.48 7.96
C CYS A 357 -26.87 6.60 8.21
N LEU A 358 -26.51 7.62 8.99
CA LEU A 358 -27.41 8.72 9.33
C LEU A 358 -27.63 9.69 8.17
N ARG A 359 -26.61 9.94 7.33
CA ARG A 359 -26.75 10.72 6.08
C ARG A 359 -27.71 10.05 5.10
N ARG A 360 -27.58 8.74 4.86
CA ARG A 360 -28.52 7.98 4.01
C ARG A 360 -29.96 8.02 4.52
N ARG A 361 -30.17 8.27 5.82
CA ARG A 361 -31.48 8.38 6.46
C ARG A 361 -31.97 9.83 6.57
N GLY A 362 -31.24 10.81 6.03
CA GLY A 362 -31.59 12.23 6.13
C GLY A 362 -31.54 12.80 7.56
N LYS A 363 -30.83 12.13 8.48
CA LYS A 363 -30.74 12.52 9.91
C LYS A 363 -29.48 13.29 10.26
N LEU A 364 -28.57 13.45 9.29
CA LEU A 364 -27.38 14.27 9.39
C LEU A 364 -27.30 15.08 8.10
N THR A 365 -27.38 16.41 8.21
CA THR A 365 -27.18 17.35 7.08
C THR A 365 -25.72 17.68 6.89
#